data_AF-A0A2E1U1K8-F1
#
_entry.id   AF-A0A2E1U1K8-F1
#
_cell.length_a   1.000
_cell.length_b   1.000
_cell.length_c   1.000
_cell.angle_alpha   90.00
_cell.angle_beta   90.00
_cell.angle_gamma   90.00
#
_symmetry.space_group_name_H-M   'P 1'
#
loop_
_entity.id
_entity.type
_entity.pdbx_description
1 polymer ?
#
loop_
_entity_poly.entity_id
_entity_poly.type
_entity_poly.pdbx_seq_one_letter_code
_entity_poly.pdbx_strand_id
1 'polypeptide(L)'
;MIWGLKSLACFDVWSFEHFFSGVSIGATLLVFMERRLKIDAHDRNHAYIYFSGLLVLTYCWETVEHYLETGLLGAGVSYWFQGVEFWANRMITDPLLNLAGAWVARRAMFIVKGVRLFIFIWLGIHIFVFPHSMYLHELGWF
;
A
#
# COMPACT_ATOMS: atom_id res chain seq x y z
N MET A 1 14.09 13.17 3.21
CA MET A 1 13.31 13.67 4.37
C MET A 1 12.58 12.47 5.00
N ILE A 2 12.21 12.48 6.28
CA ILE A 2 11.49 11.32 6.85
C ILE A 2 10.01 11.38 6.46
N TRP A 3 9.33 12.49 6.70
CA TRP A 3 7.90 12.69 6.41
C TRP A 3 7.70 13.91 5.51
N GLY A 4 6.83 13.84 4.50
CA GLY A 4 6.50 14.98 3.63
C GLY A 4 5.99 14.57 2.26
N LEU A 5 6.27 15.41 1.25
CA LEU A 5 5.92 15.12 -0.15
C LEU A 5 6.54 13.81 -0.62
N LYS A 6 5.74 12.99 -1.31
CA LYS A 6 6.12 11.64 -1.76
C LYS A 6 7.38 11.60 -2.61
N SER A 7 7.69 12.69 -3.31
CA SER A 7 8.88 12.79 -4.18
C SER A 7 10.18 13.03 -3.40
N LEU A 8 10.11 13.37 -2.10
CA LEU A 8 11.25 13.80 -1.28
C LEU A 8 11.39 13.05 0.04
N ALA A 9 10.33 12.38 0.50
CA ALA A 9 10.25 11.76 1.82
C ALA A 9 10.13 10.24 1.74
N CYS A 10 10.58 9.56 2.80
CA CYS A 10 10.37 8.12 2.93
C CYS A 10 8.94 7.78 3.38
N PHE A 11 8.26 8.69 4.06
CA PHE A 11 6.89 8.55 4.47
C PHE A 11 6.09 9.75 4.01
N ASP A 12 4.83 9.52 3.68
CA ASP A 12 3.89 10.52 3.24
C ASP A 12 2.47 10.13 3.66
N VAL A 13 1.47 10.85 3.14
CA VAL A 13 0.07 10.58 3.48
C VAL A 13 -0.39 9.20 2.95
N TRP A 14 0.24 8.69 1.90
CA TRP A 14 -0.05 7.38 1.29
C TRP A 14 0.58 6.22 2.08
N SER A 15 1.56 6.49 2.95
CA SER A 15 2.05 5.50 3.92
C SER A 15 0.94 4.88 4.78
N PHE A 16 -0.13 5.63 5.10
CA PHE A 16 -1.30 5.08 5.78
C PHE A 16 -2.03 4.07 4.88
N GLU A 17 -2.23 4.42 3.61
CA GLU A 17 -2.84 3.55 2.62
C GLU A 17 -2.05 2.24 2.51
N HIS A 18 -0.73 2.30 2.31
CA HIS A 18 0.11 1.10 2.18
C HIS A 18 0.05 0.20 3.41
N PHE A 19 0.05 0.78 4.62
CA PHE A 19 -0.12 -0.01 5.84
C PHE A 19 -1.47 -0.72 5.88
N PHE A 20 -2.57 0.00 5.63
CA PHE A 20 -3.91 -0.58 5.68
C PHE A 20 -4.15 -1.57 4.53
N SER A 21 -3.62 -1.31 3.35
CA SER A 21 -3.62 -2.22 2.21
C SER A 21 -2.84 -3.50 2.54
N GLY A 22 -1.72 -3.39 3.26
CA GLY A 22 -1.03 -4.52 3.87
C GLY A 22 -1.93 -5.39 4.75
N VAL A 23 -2.75 -4.78 5.62
CA VAL A 23 -3.73 -5.51 6.44
C VAL A 23 -4.76 -6.22 5.56
N SER A 24 -5.29 -5.54 4.54
CA SER A 24 -6.36 -6.08 3.68
C SER A 24 -5.88 -7.20 2.75
N ILE A 25 -4.78 -6.97 2.03
CA ILE A 25 -4.16 -7.93 1.10
C ILE A 25 -3.56 -9.07 1.90
N GLY A 26 -2.88 -8.79 3.01
CA GLY A 26 -2.34 -9.79 3.92
C GLY A 26 -3.41 -10.74 4.44
N ALA A 27 -4.58 -10.24 4.86
CA ALA A 27 -5.71 -11.07 5.26
C ALA A 27 -6.27 -11.93 4.11
N THR A 28 -6.34 -11.36 2.91
CA THR A 28 -6.79 -12.09 1.71
C THR A 28 -5.83 -13.23 1.37
N LEU A 29 -4.53 -12.96 1.39
CA LEU A 29 -3.49 -13.94 1.11
C LEU A 29 -3.48 -15.05 2.17
N LEU A 30 -3.67 -14.70 3.44
CA LEU A 30 -3.76 -15.66 4.54
C LEU A 30 -4.90 -16.66 4.31
N VAL A 31 -6.10 -16.14 4.05
CA VAL A 31 -7.28 -16.96 3.75
C VAL A 31 -7.08 -17.79 2.49
N PHE A 32 -6.45 -17.24 1.46
CA PHE A 32 -6.16 -17.96 0.23
C PHE A 32 -5.20 -19.14 0.47
N MET A 33 -4.09 -18.90 1.16
CA MET A 33 -3.09 -19.94 1.45
C MET A 33 -3.70 -21.08 2.28
N GLU A 34 -4.41 -20.75 3.36
CA GLU A 34 -5.00 -21.76 4.25
C GLU A 34 -6.12 -22.55 3.57
N ARG A 35 -7.02 -21.86 2.85
CA ARG A 35 -8.22 -22.51 2.28
C ARG A 35 -7.95 -23.20 0.96
N ARG A 36 -7.12 -22.59 0.09
CA ARG A 36 -6.87 -23.07 -1.28
C ARG A 36 -5.58 -23.88 -1.39
N LEU A 37 -4.49 -23.38 -0.82
CA LEU A 37 -3.19 -24.05 -0.91
C LEU A 37 -2.94 -25.06 0.22
N LYS A 38 -3.76 -25.03 1.28
CA LYS A 38 -3.60 -25.84 2.50
C LYS A 38 -2.24 -25.62 3.18
N ILE A 39 -1.70 -24.41 3.05
CA ILE A 39 -0.46 -23.98 3.69
C ILE A 39 -0.81 -23.17 4.94
N ASP A 40 -0.32 -23.61 6.10
CA ASP A 40 -0.47 -22.86 7.34
C ASP A 40 0.55 -21.70 7.38
N ALA A 41 0.12 -20.49 7.03
CA ALA A 41 0.96 -19.30 7.07
C ALA A 41 1.27 -18.82 8.50
N HIS A 42 0.69 -19.43 9.54
CA HIS A 42 1.10 -19.22 10.92
C HIS A 42 2.34 -20.03 11.29
N ASP A 43 2.56 -21.18 10.65
CA ASP A 43 3.78 -21.98 10.81
C ASP A 43 5.01 -21.18 10.37
N ARG A 44 6.05 -21.18 11.21
CA ARG A 44 7.34 -20.54 10.89
C ARG A 44 7.96 -21.11 9.62
N ASN A 45 7.74 -22.40 9.34
CA ASN A 45 8.25 -23.06 8.14
C ASN A 45 7.54 -22.61 6.85
N HIS A 46 6.40 -21.92 6.94
CA HIS A 46 5.66 -21.45 5.77
C HIS A 46 5.44 -19.94 5.76
N ALA A 47 5.72 -19.26 6.87
CA ALA A 47 5.59 -17.81 7.00
C ALA A 47 6.41 -17.04 5.93
N TYR A 48 7.55 -17.60 5.50
CA TYR A 48 8.34 -16.97 4.43
C TYR A 48 7.60 -16.99 3.08
N ILE A 49 6.80 -18.02 2.78
CA ILE A 49 6.00 -18.09 1.54
C ILE A 49 4.95 -16.97 1.55
N TYR A 50 4.31 -16.78 2.71
CA TYR A 50 3.32 -15.72 2.91
C TYR A 50 3.92 -14.32 2.70
N PHE A 51 5.02 -14.01 3.39
CA PHE A 51 5.64 -12.69 3.28
C PHE A 51 6.30 -12.45 1.92
N SER A 52 6.94 -13.46 1.32
CA SER A 52 7.48 -13.34 -0.04
C SER A 52 6.37 -13.14 -1.08
N GLY A 53 5.26 -13.87 -0.96
CA GLY A 53 4.09 -13.68 -1.83
C GLY A 53 3.51 -12.27 -1.72
N LEU A 54 3.43 -11.73 -0.50
CA LEU A 54 3.00 -10.35 -0.29
C LEU A 54 3.98 -9.34 -0.90
N LEU A 55 5.29 -9.51 -0.70
CA LEU A 55 6.29 -8.62 -1.29
C LEU A 55 6.23 -8.61 -2.82
N VAL A 56 6.01 -9.77 -3.45
CA VAL A 56 5.81 -9.84 -4.91
C VAL A 56 4.60 -8.99 -5.32
N LEU A 57 3.46 -9.13 -4.62
CA LEU A 57 2.27 -8.34 -4.91
C LEU A 57 2.51 -6.84 -4.71
N THR A 58 3.22 -6.46 -3.64
CA THR A 58 3.58 -5.06 -3.40
C THR A 58 4.47 -4.51 -4.50
N TYR A 59 5.57 -5.18 -4.85
CA TYR A 59 6.45 -4.70 -5.93
C TYR A 59 5.79 -4.72 -7.32
N CYS A 60 4.85 -5.63 -7.57
CA CYS A 60 4.01 -5.56 -8.77
C CYS A 60 3.15 -4.29 -8.78
N TRP A 61 2.54 -3.93 -7.64
CA TRP A 61 1.80 -2.68 -7.52
C TRP A 61 2.70 -1.46 -7.68
N GLU A 62 3.84 -1.41 -7.00
CA GLU A 62 4.83 -0.34 -7.15
C GLU A 62 5.22 -0.15 -8.61
N THR A 63 5.46 -1.24 -9.33
CA THR A 63 5.80 -1.19 -10.75
C THR A 63 4.67 -0.55 -11.56
N VAL A 64 3.41 -0.96 -11.31
CA VAL A 64 2.25 -0.35 -11.97
C VAL A 64 2.17 1.14 -11.66
N GLU A 65 2.27 1.52 -10.40
CA GLU A 65 2.24 2.90 -9.94
C GLU A 65 3.31 3.76 -10.62
N HIS A 66 4.54 3.28 -10.73
CA HIS A 66 5.60 4.00 -11.43
C HIS A 66 5.26 4.28 -12.90
N TYR A 67 4.60 3.32 -13.58
CA TYR A 67 4.12 3.54 -14.94
C TYR A 67 2.97 4.55 -15.02
N LEU A 68 2.11 4.61 -14.00
CA LEU A 68 1.07 5.64 -13.90
C LEU A 68 1.66 7.03 -13.70
N GLU A 69 2.65 7.15 -12.82
CA GLU A 69 3.36 8.41 -12.53
C GLU A 69 4.07 8.96 -13.77
N THR A 70 4.73 8.09 -14.53
CA THR A 70 5.46 8.46 -15.76
C THR A 70 4.53 8.77 -16.95
N GLY A 71 3.21 8.63 -16.78
CA GLY A 71 2.20 9.05 -17.75
C GLY A 71 1.88 8.02 -18.83
N LEU A 72 2.19 6.74 -18.59
CA LEU A 72 1.85 5.67 -19.53
C LEU A 72 0.34 5.56 -19.77
N LEU A 73 -0.49 5.93 -18.78
CA LEU A 73 -1.95 5.98 -18.89
C LEU A 73 -2.51 7.39 -19.17
N GLY A 74 -1.67 8.30 -19.63
CA GLY A 74 -2.07 9.64 -20.07
C GLY A 74 -1.81 10.77 -19.07
N ALA A 75 -1.88 12.00 -19.57
CA ALA A 75 -1.49 13.19 -18.85
C ALA A 75 -2.34 13.47 -17.60
N GLY A 76 -3.64 13.13 -17.62
CA GLY A 76 -4.51 13.32 -16.46
C GLY A 76 -4.12 12.45 -15.26
N VAL A 77 -3.72 11.19 -15.52
CA VAL A 77 -3.27 10.26 -14.47
C VAL A 77 -1.93 10.72 -13.92
N SER A 78 -0.95 11.02 -14.79
CA SER A 78 0.35 11.54 -14.36
C SER A 78 0.22 12.84 -13.55
N TYR A 79 -0.68 13.73 -13.98
CA TYR A 79 -0.99 14.95 -13.24
C TYR A 79 -1.57 14.63 -11.86
N TRP A 80 -2.48 13.67 -11.71
CA TRP A 80 -2.98 13.29 -10.40
C TRP A 80 -1.87 12.74 -9.49
N PHE A 81 -0.92 11.99 -10.05
CA PHE A 81 0.24 11.52 -9.30
C PHE A 81 1.26 12.63 -8.95
N GLN A 82 1.27 13.76 -9.66
CA GLN A 82 2.20 14.89 -9.43
C GLN A 82 3.69 14.48 -9.36
N GLY A 83 4.11 13.63 -10.28
CA GLY A 83 5.51 13.20 -10.39
C GLY A 83 5.81 11.86 -9.73
N VAL A 84 7.10 11.53 -9.73
CA VAL A 84 7.61 10.22 -9.34
C VAL A 84 7.96 10.20 -7.86
N GLU A 85 7.54 9.14 -7.20
CA GLU A 85 7.84 8.88 -5.80
C GLU A 85 9.33 8.68 -5.51
N PHE A 86 9.75 9.08 -4.30
CA PHE A 86 11.10 8.90 -3.82
C PHE A 86 11.49 7.43 -3.78
N TRP A 87 12.67 7.10 -4.31
CA TRP A 87 13.11 5.71 -4.47
C TRP A 87 13.07 4.90 -3.18
N ALA A 88 13.37 5.51 -2.02
CA ALA A 88 13.38 4.81 -0.74
C ALA A 88 11.97 4.69 -0.13
N ASN A 89 11.01 5.53 -0.55
CA ASN A 89 9.61 5.29 -0.21
C ASN A 89 9.16 3.98 -0.90
N ARG A 90 9.16 4.03 -2.23
CA ARG A 90 8.78 2.93 -3.14
C ARG A 90 9.48 1.61 -2.87
N MET A 91 10.82 1.61 -2.73
CA MET A 91 11.58 0.36 -2.67
C MET A 91 11.70 -0.24 -1.28
N ILE A 92 11.50 0.56 -0.22
CA ILE A 92 11.78 0.17 1.16
C ILE A 92 10.56 0.42 2.03
N THR A 93 10.09 1.66 2.10
CA THR A 93 9.10 2.06 3.10
C THR A 93 7.73 1.47 2.81
N ASP A 94 7.22 1.56 1.58
CA ASP A 94 5.90 1.02 1.24
C ASP A 94 5.82 -0.51 1.31
N PRO A 95 6.85 -1.27 0.86
CA PRO A 95 6.93 -2.70 1.13
C PRO A 95 6.94 -3.04 2.62
N LEU A 96 7.68 -2.30 3.45
CA LEU A 96 7.73 -2.53 4.89
C LEU A 96 6.39 -2.21 5.57
N LEU A 97 5.69 -1.16 5.13
CA LEU A 97 4.36 -0.81 5.63
C LEU A 97 3.33 -1.88 5.28
N ASN A 98 3.35 -2.38 4.05
CA ASN A 98 2.53 -3.51 3.62
C ASN A 98 2.81 -4.76 4.48
N LEU A 99 4.08 -5.09 4.70
CA LEU A 99 4.48 -6.19 5.59
C LEU A 99 3.99 -5.99 7.03
N ALA A 100 4.12 -4.78 7.57
CA ALA A 100 3.66 -4.44 8.91
C ALA A 100 2.14 -4.59 9.05
N GLY A 101 1.38 -4.12 8.05
CA GLY A 101 -0.07 -4.30 7.98
C GLY A 101 -0.46 -5.78 7.92
N ALA A 102 0.20 -6.57 7.08
CA ALA A 102 -0.07 -8.00 6.97
C ALA A 102 0.26 -8.77 8.25
N TRP A 103 1.31 -8.35 8.97
CA TRP A 103 1.60 -8.90 10.29
C TRP A 103 0.48 -8.62 11.30
N VAL A 104 -0.14 -7.42 11.25
CA VAL A 104 -1.33 -7.12 12.05
C VAL A 104 -2.51 -8.01 11.63
N ALA A 105 -2.74 -8.22 10.33
CA ALA A 105 -3.80 -9.09 9.83
C ALA A 105 -3.71 -10.51 10.41
N ARG A 106 -2.50 -11.09 10.47
CA ARG A 106 -2.27 -12.40 11.10
C ARG A 106 -2.69 -12.47 12.57
N ARG A 107 -2.68 -11.35 13.29
CA ARG A 107 -3.01 -11.31 14.73
C ARG A 107 -4.45 -10.87 15.00
N ALA A 108 -5.01 -10.05 14.13
CA ALA A 108 -6.24 -9.32 14.39
C ALA A 108 -7.20 -9.35 13.18
N MET A 109 -7.52 -10.54 12.66
CA MET A 109 -8.43 -10.71 11.50
C MET A 109 -9.79 -10.00 11.64
N PHE A 110 -10.25 -9.74 12.87
CA PHE A 110 -11.51 -9.05 13.12
C PHE A 110 -11.52 -7.58 12.63
N ILE A 111 -10.35 -6.92 12.55
CA ILE A 111 -10.27 -5.51 12.11
C ILE A 111 -10.37 -5.34 10.59
N VAL A 112 -10.16 -6.43 9.83
CA VAL A 112 -10.00 -6.40 8.36
C VAL A 112 -11.20 -5.77 7.66
N LYS A 113 -12.42 -6.03 8.15
CA LYS A 113 -13.63 -5.43 7.58
C LYS A 113 -13.64 -3.90 7.74
N GLY A 114 -13.27 -3.41 8.93
CA GLY A 114 -13.16 -1.98 9.20
C GLY A 114 -12.07 -1.32 8.37
N VAL A 115 -10.91 -1.98 8.26
CA VAL A 115 -9.80 -1.49 7.42
C VAL A 115 -10.20 -1.40 5.94
N ARG A 116 -10.89 -2.40 5.40
CA ARG A 116 -11.37 -2.36 4.00
C ARG A 116 -12.34 -1.22 3.75
N LEU A 117 -13.25 -0.97 4.69
CA LEU A 117 -14.15 0.17 4.61
C LEU A 117 -13.37 1.49 4.66
N PHE A 118 -12.38 1.60 5.55
CA PHE A 118 -11.51 2.76 5.64
C PHE A 118 -10.76 3.01 4.33
N ILE A 119 -10.09 1.99 3.75
CA ILE A 119 -9.37 2.12 2.47
C ILE A 119 -10.32 2.55 1.35
N PHE A 120 -11.51 1.96 1.28
CA PHE A 120 -12.49 2.31 0.26
C PHE A 120 -12.91 3.79 0.36
N ILE A 121 -13.18 4.27 1.57
CA ILE A 121 -13.50 5.68 1.82
C ILE A 121 -12.29 6.58 1.51
N TRP A 122 -11.11 6.18 1.97
CA TRP A 122 -9.85 6.90 1.75
C TRP A 122 -9.58 7.12 0.26
N LEU A 123 -9.57 6.04 -0.52
CA LEU A 123 -9.38 6.10 -1.97
C LEU A 123 -10.47 6.89 -2.67
N GLY A 124 -11.74 6.69 -2.28
CA GLY A 124 -12.86 7.44 -2.83
C GLY A 124 -12.69 8.95 -2.65
N ILE A 125 -12.30 9.39 -1.46
CA ILE A 125 -12.04 10.82 -1.19
C ILE A 125 -10.84 11.31 -2.01
N HIS A 126 -9.69 10.63 -1.95
CA HIS A 126 -8.47 11.14 -2.57
C HIS A 126 -8.51 11.13 -4.11
N ILE A 127 -9.24 10.19 -4.72
CA ILE A 127 -9.35 10.09 -6.18
C ILE A 127 -10.40 11.08 -6.72
N PHE A 128 -11.55 11.22 -6.07
CA PHE A 128 -12.68 11.99 -6.62
C PHE A 128 -12.84 13.41 -6.06
N VAL A 129 -12.26 13.70 -4.89
CA VAL A 129 -12.39 15.02 -4.24
C VAL A 129 -11.11 15.83 -4.40
N PHE A 130 -9.94 15.22 -4.21
CA PHE A 130 -8.67 15.96 -4.29
C PHE A 130 -8.16 16.07 -5.73
N PRO A 131 -7.56 17.22 -6.09
CA PRO A 131 -7.06 17.45 -7.43
C PRO A 131 -5.86 16.55 -7.78
N HIS A 132 -5.09 16.14 -6.77
CA HIS A 132 -3.94 15.25 -6.91
C HIS A 132 -3.53 14.61 -5.57
N SER A 133 -2.68 13.59 -5.67
CA SER A 133 -2.18 12.77 -4.56
C SER A 133 -1.40 13.52 -3.49
N MET A 134 -0.72 14.62 -3.84
CA MET A 134 0.06 15.44 -2.89
C MET A 134 -0.72 16.59 -2.24
N TYR A 135 -1.99 16.77 -2.56
CA TYR A 135 -2.76 17.97 -2.20
C TYR A 135 -2.80 18.26 -0.70
N LEU A 136 -2.88 17.22 0.13
CA LEU A 136 -2.90 17.39 1.60
C LEU A 136 -1.59 17.96 2.18
N HIS A 137 -0.44 17.55 1.63
CA HIS A 137 0.87 18.06 2.04
C HIS A 137 1.05 19.52 1.61
N GLU A 138 0.54 19.89 0.43
CA GLU A 138 0.59 21.28 -0.05
C GLU A 138 -0.26 22.24 0.77
N LEU A 139 -1.39 21.76 1.32
CA LEU A 139 -2.21 22.53 2.25
C LEU A 139 -1.56 22.69 3.65
N GLY A 140 -0.48 21.97 3.92
CA GLY A 140 0.15 21.90 5.24
C GLY A 140 -0.68 21.12 6.27
N TRP A 141 -1.58 20.25 5.81
CA TRP A 141 -2.43 19.45 6.70
C TRP A 141 -1.72 18.20 7.22
N PHE A 142 -0.52 17.89 6.72
CA PHE A 142 0.39 16.85 7.18
C PHE A 142 1.83 17.20 6.85
#